data_AF-A0A0F7VFQ3-F1
#
_entry.id   AF-A0A0F7VFQ3-F1
#
_cell.length_a   1.000
_cell.length_b   1.000
_cell.length_c   1.000
_cell.angle_alpha   90.00
_cell.angle_beta   90.00
_cell.angle_gamma   90.00
#
_symmetry.space_group_name_H-M   'P 1'
#
loop_
_entity.id
_entity.type
_entity.pdbx_description
1 polymer ?
#
loop_
_entity_poly.entity_id
_entity_poly.type
_entity_poly.pdbx_seq_one_letter_code
_entity_poly.pdbx_strand_id
1 'polypeptide(L)'
;METTQRRSRTGCYTCRQRHLKCDEEKPICWRCRIGGRNCLRPNNSEAQPARPRRTAIYGKTFQRASPDTNCPAQLPIPNDMRGNDDPSPMVAAPAQSVSSLPDLGVIGIPTTPSTVIPSATVSTPLAEGTASPGGADLATSAPFDVQTLQGIQLYLDHSDIKAASPTTHGSVPAFTVSTEEETLLQHYVRRLAKWVRFSDADRHFTITVPHLARRSPILLKAVSALAARHLCCLGSWDSAIAEDYHKQCIGLLIPALGDPNAATDDTLLAALVMLRLYEHLNVSDSGQDYEHHLRGVSAMVTSTIRNPWTASGSGLKWAAFWCFFRQSIYPACVYRQPLKFDISGSNIEVRLSSPAAGVMPTVEEESEWCHWITWILGQVADFCFGTRSLELTPTEEKESWNGLVQAVDMWEANKPKSFLPVACNDREPEQGRWFPEIWFGSEWHAMAAAQSLAARILLDVHHPQTRKITIGEFGFLRARQQLERKVLLHARSLCGICLTDPTNVSAIFTMCHAIFTFSSFINIDEERRLLVRVLRTVERDEGWPTTWIVNALKVDWDVDWVDE
;
A
#
# COMPACT_ATOMS: atom_id res chain seq x y z
N MET A 1 6.47 -23.39 -46.36
CA MET A 1 6.66 -24.86 -46.25
C MET A 1 5.66 -25.39 -45.24
N GLU A 2 4.61 -26.07 -45.70
CA GLU A 2 3.65 -26.76 -44.83
C GLU A 2 4.34 -27.91 -44.09
N THR A 3 4.39 -27.84 -42.76
CA THR A 3 4.88 -28.96 -41.94
C THR A 3 3.72 -29.86 -41.54
N THR A 4 3.73 -31.05 -42.11
CA THR A 4 2.83 -32.18 -41.95
C THR A 4 2.66 -32.57 -40.46
N GLN A 5 1.41 -32.69 -40.02
CA GLN A 5 1.02 -32.99 -38.64
C GLN A 5 1.37 -34.44 -38.24
N ARG A 6 2.50 -34.64 -37.52
CA ARG A 6 2.73 -35.87 -36.75
C ARG A 6 1.97 -35.82 -35.42
N ARG A 7 1.17 -36.85 -35.13
CA ARG A 7 0.51 -37.08 -33.82
C ARG A 7 1.57 -37.45 -32.77
N SER A 8 1.55 -36.78 -31.61
CA SER A 8 2.50 -36.95 -30.51
C SER A 8 2.28 -38.30 -29.80
N ARG A 9 3.20 -39.27 -29.94
CA ARG A 9 3.08 -40.61 -29.33
C ARG A 9 3.36 -40.60 -27.82
N THR A 10 4.01 -39.56 -27.29
CA THR A 10 4.56 -39.49 -25.92
C THR A 10 4.21 -38.20 -25.18
N GLY A 11 3.12 -37.53 -25.57
CA GLY A 11 2.61 -36.34 -24.88
C GLY A 11 2.28 -36.56 -23.40
N CYS A 12 2.45 -35.52 -22.58
CA CYS A 12 2.15 -35.55 -21.15
C CYS A 12 0.65 -35.78 -20.86
N TYR A 13 0.33 -36.32 -19.68
CA TYR A 13 -1.05 -36.57 -19.27
C TYR A 13 -1.87 -35.28 -19.20
N THR A 14 -1.26 -34.19 -18.73
CA THR A 14 -1.91 -32.89 -18.61
C THR A 14 -2.39 -32.33 -19.95
N CYS A 15 -1.63 -32.52 -21.03
CA CYS A 15 -2.07 -32.11 -22.37
C CYS A 15 -3.09 -33.07 -22.96
N ARG A 16 -2.94 -34.39 -22.72
CA ARG A 16 -3.88 -35.42 -23.21
C ARG A 16 -5.28 -35.27 -22.61
N GLN A 17 -5.38 -35.08 -21.30
CA GLN A 17 -6.66 -34.91 -20.60
C GLN A 17 -7.43 -33.69 -21.09
N ARG A 18 -6.72 -32.71 -21.65
CA ARG A 18 -7.31 -31.48 -22.19
C ARG A 18 -7.48 -31.51 -23.70
N HIS A 19 -7.20 -32.65 -24.33
CA HIS A 19 -7.31 -32.86 -25.78
C HIS A 19 -6.45 -31.86 -26.58
N LEU A 20 -5.34 -31.40 -25.98
CA LEU A 20 -4.39 -30.48 -26.59
C LEU A 20 -3.14 -31.22 -27.07
N LYS A 21 -2.56 -30.76 -28.18
CA LYS A 21 -1.32 -31.35 -28.72
C LYS A 21 -0.12 -30.97 -27.83
N CYS A 22 0.56 -31.96 -27.29
CA CYS A 22 1.79 -31.78 -26.52
C CYS A 22 2.98 -31.65 -27.47
N ASP A 23 3.83 -30.67 -27.20
CA ASP A 23 5.11 -30.41 -27.88
C ASP A 23 6.26 -31.32 -27.40
N GLU A 24 6.02 -32.08 -26.33
CA GLU A 24 6.93 -33.09 -25.78
C GLU A 24 8.28 -32.56 -25.24
N GLU A 25 8.46 -31.24 -25.08
CA GLU A 25 9.63 -30.58 -24.47
C GLU A 25 9.82 -30.95 -22.98
N LYS A 26 11.02 -31.37 -22.56
CA LYS A 26 11.32 -31.80 -21.17
C LYS A 26 12.13 -30.70 -20.44
N PRO A 27 11.93 -30.47 -19.13
CA PRO A 27 11.13 -31.26 -18.18
C PRO A 27 9.62 -30.97 -18.21
N ILE A 28 9.21 -29.78 -18.67
CA ILE A 28 7.81 -29.33 -18.74
C ILE A 28 7.54 -28.94 -20.20
N CYS A 29 6.44 -29.47 -20.79
CA CYS A 29 6.09 -29.08 -22.16
C CYS A 29 5.67 -27.60 -22.22
N TRP A 30 5.92 -26.96 -23.35
CA TRP A 30 5.65 -25.54 -23.58
C TRP A 30 4.23 -25.14 -23.20
N ARG A 31 3.23 -25.99 -23.52
CA ARG A 31 1.81 -25.73 -23.19
C ARG A 31 1.54 -25.74 -21.68
N CYS A 32 2.20 -26.63 -20.94
CA CYS A 32 2.10 -26.68 -19.47
C CYS A 32 2.84 -25.50 -18.85
N ARG A 33 3.99 -25.11 -19.42
CA ARG A 33 4.81 -23.97 -18.96
C ARG A 33 4.05 -22.66 -19.06
N ILE A 34 3.52 -22.32 -20.24
CA ILE A 34 2.72 -21.10 -20.42
C ILE A 34 1.40 -21.17 -19.65
N GLY A 35 0.87 -22.37 -19.49
CA GLY A 35 -0.34 -22.58 -18.74
C GLY A 35 -0.21 -22.48 -17.22
N GLY A 36 1.02 -22.39 -16.68
CA GLY A 36 1.28 -22.49 -15.25
C GLY A 36 0.82 -23.82 -14.62
N ARG A 37 0.82 -24.91 -15.39
CA ARG A 37 0.26 -26.21 -14.96
C ARG A 37 1.35 -27.25 -14.76
N ASN A 38 1.11 -28.14 -13.79
CA ASN A 38 1.99 -29.27 -13.54
C ASN A 38 2.01 -30.24 -14.73
N CYS A 39 3.19 -30.51 -15.30
CA CYS A 39 3.36 -31.33 -16.50
C CYS A 39 3.67 -32.78 -16.12
N LEU A 40 2.63 -33.60 -16.01
CA LEU A 40 2.76 -34.99 -15.56
C LEU A 40 3.13 -35.91 -16.72
N ARG A 41 4.31 -36.52 -16.65
CA ARG A 41 4.80 -37.52 -17.61
C ARG A 41 5.03 -38.86 -16.91
N PRO A 42 4.81 -40.00 -17.59
CA PRO A 42 5.20 -41.28 -17.04
C PRO A 42 6.74 -41.34 -17.00
N ASN A 43 7.33 -41.36 -15.80
CA ASN A 43 8.76 -41.62 -15.62
C ASN A 43 9.01 -43.15 -15.75
N ASN A 44 10.02 -43.52 -16.53
CA ASN A 44 10.51 -44.89 -16.71
C ASN A 44 11.34 -45.37 -15.49
N SER A 45 10.85 -45.21 -14.26
CA SER A 45 11.59 -45.58 -13.06
C SER A 45 10.77 -46.32 -12.00
N GLU A 46 9.76 -47.09 -12.41
CA GLU A 46 9.18 -48.18 -11.61
C GLU A 46 8.74 -49.32 -12.55
N ALA A 47 9.67 -50.24 -12.84
CA ALA A 47 9.33 -51.50 -13.47
C ALA A 47 8.95 -52.51 -12.38
N GLN A 48 7.67 -52.86 -12.30
CA GLN A 48 7.19 -54.09 -11.66
C GLN A 48 6.32 -54.88 -12.66
N PRO A 49 6.30 -56.22 -12.55
CA PRO A 49 6.36 -57.10 -13.71
C PRO A 49 5.04 -57.23 -14.46
N ALA A 50 5.20 -57.48 -15.76
CA ALA A 50 4.12 -57.72 -16.72
C ALA A 50 3.15 -58.82 -16.26
N ARG A 51 1.86 -58.47 -16.15
CA ARG A 51 0.77 -59.46 -16.20
C ARG A 51 0.41 -59.77 -17.65
N PRO A 52 0.16 -61.05 -17.99
CA PRO A 52 0.10 -61.50 -19.37
C PRO A 52 -1.20 -61.05 -20.07
N ARG A 53 -1.05 -60.76 -21.35
CA ARG A 53 -2.09 -60.46 -22.33
C ARG A 53 -3.01 -61.66 -22.47
N ARG A 54 -4.34 -61.50 -22.29
CA ARG A 54 -5.32 -62.45 -22.83
C ARG A 54 -6.43 -61.78 -23.61
N THR A 55 -6.48 -62.22 -24.86
CA THR A 55 -7.52 -62.14 -25.87
C THR A 55 -8.91 -62.52 -25.36
N ALA A 56 -9.92 -61.88 -25.94
CA ALA A 56 -11.32 -62.21 -25.77
C ALA A 56 -11.61 -63.68 -26.14
N ILE A 57 -12.28 -64.41 -25.24
CA ILE A 57 -13.08 -65.59 -25.58
C ILE A 57 -14.38 -65.51 -24.77
N TYR A 58 -15.47 -65.70 -25.51
CA TYR A 58 -16.86 -65.84 -25.09
C TYR A 58 -17.06 -67.06 -24.16
N GLY A 59 -17.92 -66.95 -23.14
CA GLY A 59 -18.69 -68.10 -22.65
C GLY A 59 -18.69 -68.39 -21.14
N LYS A 60 -19.88 -68.20 -20.55
CA LYS A 60 -20.62 -69.09 -19.64
C LYS A 60 -20.08 -69.42 -18.21
N THR A 61 -20.95 -69.03 -17.26
CA THR A 61 -21.49 -69.77 -16.09
C THR A 61 -20.67 -70.01 -14.81
N PHE A 62 -21.28 -69.50 -13.72
CA PHE A 62 -21.59 -70.11 -12.40
C PHE A 62 -20.54 -70.23 -11.27
N GLN A 63 -20.97 -69.69 -10.10
CA GLN A 63 -20.78 -70.17 -8.70
C GLN A 63 -19.35 -70.13 -8.11
N ARG A 64 -19.11 -69.97 -6.81
CA ARG A 64 -19.80 -69.54 -5.56
C ARG A 64 -18.69 -69.61 -4.48
N ALA A 65 -18.89 -68.89 -3.37
CA ALA A 65 -18.32 -69.11 -2.03
C ALA A 65 -17.03 -68.35 -1.61
N SER A 66 -17.28 -67.36 -0.74
CA SER A 66 -16.56 -66.92 0.47
C SER A 66 -16.07 -68.09 1.37
N PRO A 67 -15.31 -67.92 2.50
CA PRO A 67 -15.42 -66.77 3.42
C PRO A 67 -14.23 -66.35 4.32
N ASP A 68 -14.48 -65.25 5.05
CA ASP A 68 -13.96 -64.77 6.36
C ASP A 68 -12.45 -64.44 6.49
N THR A 69 -12.00 -63.42 7.23
CA THR A 69 -12.53 -62.82 8.46
C THR A 69 -11.95 -61.41 8.72
N ASN A 70 -12.77 -60.58 9.38
CA ASN A 70 -12.48 -59.41 10.24
C ASN A 70 -12.15 -58.00 9.68
N CYS A 71 -13.14 -57.13 9.90
CA CYS A 71 -13.28 -55.68 9.71
C CYS A 71 -12.70 -54.91 10.93
N PRO A 72 -12.58 -53.55 10.97
CA PRO A 72 -13.73 -52.66 10.84
C PRO A 72 -13.55 -51.37 10.01
N ALA A 73 -14.53 -51.16 9.13
CA ALA A 73 -15.38 -49.97 8.98
C ALA A 73 -14.74 -48.58 8.74
N GLN A 74 -14.78 -48.16 7.48
CA GLN A 74 -15.28 -46.83 7.07
C GLN A 74 -16.34 -47.04 5.98
N LEU A 75 -17.54 -46.52 6.22
CA LEU A 75 -18.74 -46.53 5.34
C LEU A 75 -19.29 -45.08 5.31
N PRO A 76 -20.13 -44.69 4.33
CA PRO A 76 -19.65 -44.15 3.07
C PRO A 76 -20.44 -42.91 2.61
N ILE A 77 -20.03 -42.39 1.47
CA ILE A 77 -20.80 -41.49 0.59
C ILE A 77 -22.01 -42.26 0.02
N PRO A 78 -23.18 -41.61 -0.14
CA PRO A 78 -24.00 -41.84 -1.33
C PRO A 78 -24.49 -40.51 -1.93
N ASN A 79 -24.21 -40.15 -3.18
CA ASN A 79 -24.56 -40.71 -4.50
C ASN A 79 -25.63 -39.83 -5.18
N ASP A 80 -25.27 -39.33 -6.35
CA ASP A 80 -26.11 -38.56 -7.27
C ASP A 80 -27.29 -39.38 -7.82
N MET A 81 -28.40 -38.68 -8.06
CA MET A 81 -29.43 -39.07 -9.02
C MET A 81 -29.76 -37.87 -9.92
N ARG A 82 -29.68 -38.14 -11.23
CA ARG A 82 -29.94 -37.27 -12.38
C ARG A 82 -31.32 -36.62 -12.40
N GLY A 83 -31.36 -35.43 -13.01
CA GLY A 83 -32.53 -34.90 -13.71
C GLY A 83 -32.18 -33.61 -14.47
N ASN A 84 -32.15 -33.68 -15.81
CA ASN A 84 -32.11 -32.50 -16.69
C ASN A 84 -33.36 -31.63 -16.47
N ASP A 85 -33.23 -30.31 -16.59
CA ASP A 85 -33.95 -29.49 -17.56
C ASP A 85 -33.60 -27.99 -17.36
N ASP A 86 -33.15 -27.36 -18.44
CA ASP A 86 -33.01 -25.90 -18.61
C ASP A 86 -34.42 -25.33 -18.88
N PRO A 87 -34.77 -24.12 -18.39
CA PRO A 87 -34.52 -22.95 -19.26
C PRO A 87 -34.21 -21.63 -18.52
N SER A 88 -33.49 -20.75 -19.23
CA SER A 88 -33.40 -19.31 -18.97
C SER A 88 -34.77 -18.62 -18.88
N PRO A 89 -34.85 -17.47 -18.17
CA PRO A 89 -35.63 -16.38 -18.73
C PRO A 89 -34.93 -15.00 -18.69
N MET A 90 -35.21 -14.29 -19.78
CA MET A 90 -35.04 -12.88 -20.02
C MET A 90 -35.74 -12.02 -18.97
N VAL A 91 -35.17 -10.88 -18.59
CA VAL A 91 -35.91 -9.80 -17.93
C VAL A 91 -35.91 -8.59 -18.85
N ALA A 92 -37.13 -8.19 -19.20
CA ALA A 92 -37.47 -7.10 -20.09
C ALA A 92 -37.28 -5.72 -19.45
N ALA A 93 -36.92 -4.75 -20.27
CA ALA A 93 -37.18 -3.35 -20.01
C ALA A 93 -38.69 -3.05 -20.11
N PRO A 94 -39.15 -1.95 -19.51
CA PRO A 94 -40.07 -1.09 -20.24
C PRO A 94 -39.64 0.38 -20.22
N ALA A 95 -39.89 1.03 -21.35
CA ALA A 95 -39.74 2.46 -21.57
C ALA A 95 -41.02 3.22 -21.21
N GLN A 96 -40.80 4.39 -20.59
CA GLN A 96 -41.52 5.67 -20.70
C GLN A 96 -43.05 5.75 -20.57
N SER A 97 -43.49 6.59 -19.62
CA SER A 97 -44.54 7.57 -19.89
C SER A 97 -44.40 8.82 -19.00
N VAL A 98 -44.56 9.95 -19.65
CA VAL A 98 -44.52 11.34 -19.17
C VAL A 98 -45.83 11.68 -18.46
N SER A 99 -45.80 12.37 -17.32
CA SER A 99 -46.94 13.17 -16.84
C SER A 99 -46.53 14.20 -15.77
N SER A 100 -46.52 15.46 -16.22
CA SER A 100 -47.16 16.65 -15.62
C SER A 100 -47.06 16.93 -14.12
N LEU A 101 -46.47 18.09 -13.82
CA LEU A 101 -46.55 18.86 -12.57
C LEU A 101 -47.98 19.00 -12.00
N PRO A 102 -48.06 19.23 -10.68
CA PRO A 102 -48.80 20.38 -10.20
C PRO A 102 -47.95 21.30 -9.31
N ASP A 103 -48.12 22.58 -9.59
CA ASP A 103 -47.72 23.75 -8.82
C ASP A 103 -48.56 23.84 -7.53
N LEU A 104 -47.94 24.26 -6.41
CA LEU A 104 -48.49 25.08 -5.30
C LEU A 104 -47.72 24.87 -3.98
N GLY A 105 -47.29 25.99 -3.39
CA GLY A 105 -47.29 26.13 -1.93
C GLY A 105 -45.97 26.49 -1.26
N VAL A 106 -45.50 27.72 -1.48
CA VAL A 106 -44.56 28.40 -0.58
C VAL A 106 -45.16 28.43 0.83
N ILE A 107 -44.57 27.68 1.77
CA ILE A 107 -44.82 27.85 3.20
C ILE A 107 -43.56 28.50 3.79
N GLY A 108 -43.72 29.77 4.17
CA GLY A 108 -42.71 30.54 4.87
C GLY A 108 -42.42 29.97 6.26
N ILE A 109 -41.14 29.86 6.59
CA ILE A 109 -40.66 29.58 7.94
C ILE A 109 -40.43 30.93 8.64
N PRO A 110 -40.92 31.15 9.87
CA PRO A 110 -40.77 32.42 10.55
C PRO A 110 -39.33 32.62 11.03
N THR A 111 -38.75 33.76 10.69
CA THR A 111 -37.54 34.31 11.31
C THR A 111 -37.86 34.87 12.69
N THR A 112 -37.17 34.37 13.72
CA THR A 112 -37.00 35.08 15.00
C THR A 112 -35.51 35.30 15.29
N PRO A 113 -35.12 36.50 15.76
CA PRO A 113 -33.72 36.86 15.89
C PRO A 113 -33.13 36.31 17.20
N SER A 114 -32.04 35.56 17.12
CA SER A 114 -31.23 35.22 18.29
C SER A 114 -30.22 36.32 18.57
N THR A 115 -30.35 36.90 19.76
CA THR A 115 -29.52 37.95 20.32
C THR A 115 -28.10 37.47 20.55
N VAL A 116 -27.13 38.15 19.94
CA VAL A 116 -25.70 37.96 20.13
C VAL A 116 -25.30 38.51 21.51
N ILE A 117 -24.70 37.66 22.35
CA ILE A 117 -24.04 38.05 23.60
C ILE A 117 -22.59 38.46 23.24
N PRO A 118 -22.13 39.69 23.53
CA PRO A 118 -20.74 40.08 23.27
C PRO A 118 -19.78 39.54 24.35
N SER A 119 -18.59 39.14 23.92
CA SER A 119 -17.44 38.82 24.76
C SER A 119 -17.04 40.02 25.63
N ALA A 120 -16.81 39.77 26.92
CA ALA A 120 -16.27 40.75 27.85
C ALA A 120 -14.76 40.90 27.65
N THR A 121 -14.35 41.97 26.96
CA THR A 121 -13.01 42.57 27.08
C THR A 121 -12.90 43.27 28.43
N VAL A 122 -12.05 42.76 29.31
CA VAL A 122 -11.65 43.46 30.54
C VAL A 122 -10.57 44.49 30.17
N SER A 123 -10.97 45.75 30.10
CA SER A 123 -10.08 46.90 29.97
C SER A 123 -9.39 47.19 31.31
N THR A 124 -8.06 47.25 31.30
CA THR A 124 -7.23 47.83 32.36
C THR A 124 -7.40 49.35 32.42
N PRO A 125 -7.58 49.98 33.60
CA PRO A 125 -7.47 51.43 33.70
C PRO A 125 -6.01 51.85 33.92
N LEU A 126 -5.56 52.76 33.06
CA LEU A 126 -4.37 53.59 33.25
C LEU A 126 -4.69 54.62 34.34
N ALA A 127 -3.89 54.68 35.40
CA ALA A 127 -3.86 55.80 36.33
C ALA A 127 -2.40 56.20 36.57
N GLU A 128 -2.04 57.40 36.11
CA GLU A 128 -0.80 58.08 36.44
C GLU A 128 -0.75 58.46 37.93
N GLY A 129 0.40 58.25 38.55
CA GLY A 129 0.66 58.66 39.93
C GLY A 129 2.15 58.59 40.24
N THR A 130 2.77 59.77 40.19
CA THR A 130 4.16 60.08 40.55
C THR A 130 4.51 59.72 42.00
N ALA A 131 5.62 58.99 42.22
CA ALA A 131 6.60 59.25 43.29
C ALA A 131 7.74 58.18 43.32
N SER A 132 8.97 58.67 43.47
CA SER A 132 10.16 57.96 43.98
C SER A 132 10.71 58.81 45.14
N PRO A 133 11.68 58.36 45.97
CA PRO A 133 12.18 56.99 46.25
C PRO A 133 12.37 56.70 47.76
N GLY A 134 12.53 55.42 48.11
CA GLY A 134 13.40 54.98 49.22
C GLY A 134 12.73 54.53 50.53
N GLY A 135 13.09 53.33 50.99
CA GLY A 135 12.92 52.92 52.39
C GLY A 135 12.67 51.43 52.63
N ALA A 136 13.76 50.65 52.71
CA ALA A 136 13.96 49.46 53.55
C ALA A 136 13.09 48.19 53.38
N ASP A 137 13.75 47.14 52.88
CA ASP A 137 13.76 45.74 53.33
C ASP A 137 12.64 45.24 54.27
N LEU A 138 11.91 44.20 53.83
CA LEU A 138 11.99 42.89 54.50
C LEU A 138 11.36 41.77 53.65
N ALA A 139 12.05 40.65 53.60
CA ALA A 139 11.66 39.40 52.99
C ALA A 139 10.25 38.92 53.40
N THR A 140 9.44 38.53 52.42
CA THR A 140 8.57 37.35 52.53
C THR A 140 8.33 36.83 51.12
N SER A 141 9.09 35.81 50.71
CA SER A 141 8.74 35.01 49.54
C SER A 141 7.40 34.35 49.81
N ALA A 142 6.34 34.79 49.13
CA ALA A 142 5.12 34.00 49.06
C ALA A 142 5.51 32.61 48.52
N PRO A 143 5.19 31.51 49.24
CA PRO A 143 5.50 30.19 48.74
C PRO A 143 4.71 30.00 47.45
N PHE A 144 5.41 29.62 46.38
CA PHE A 144 4.77 29.10 45.18
C PHE A 144 3.81 28.00 45.60
N ASP A 145 2.52 28.24 45.39
CA ASP A 145 1.48 27.29 45.77
C ASP A 145 1.54 26.06 44.86
N VAL A 146 2.19 25.01 45.38
CA VAL A 146 2.26 23.68 44.75
C VAL A 146 0.87 23.07 44.55
N GLN A 147 -0.18 23.58 45.21
CA GLN A 147 -1.56 23.10 45.04
C GLN A 147 -2.17 23.55 43.70
N THR A 148 -1.71 24.66 43.11
CA THR A 148 -2.19 25.09 41.78
C THR A 148 -1.74 24.11 40.68
N LEU A 149 -0.63 23.38 40.89
CA LEU A 149 -0.19 22.28 40.01
C LEU A 149 -0.89 20.94 40.30
N GLN A 150 -1.48 20.75 41.48
CA GLN A 150 -2.28 19.56 41.79
C GLN A 150 -3.64 19.56 41.08
N GLY A 151 -4.09 20.71 40.55
CA GLY A 151 -5.36 20.87 39.85
C GLY A 151 -5.40 20.36 38.41
N ILE A 152 -4.25 20.02 37.80
CA ILE A 152 -4.19 19.37 36.48
C ILE A 152 -3.72 17.93 36.66
N GLN A 153 -4.46 17.13 37.43
CA GLN A 153 -4.45 15.70 37.17
C GLN A 153 -5.24 15.46 35.89
N LEU A 154 -4.54 15.34 34.76
CA LEU A 154 -5.08 14.71 33.56
C LEU A 154 -5.36 13.24 33.92
N TYR A 155 -6.49 12.97 34.58
CA TYR A 155 -6.96 11.61 34.74
C TYR A 155 -7.28 11.09 33.35
N LEU A 156 -6.51 10.11 32.88
CA LEU A 156 -7.02 9.16 31.90
C LEU A 156 -8.17 8.46 32.60
N ASP A 157 -9.39 8.97 32.41
CA ASP A 157 -10.56 8.26 32.89
C ASP A 157 -10.69 6.97 32.09
N HIS A 158 -10.22 5.87 32.66
CA HIS A 158 -10.39 4.54 32.10
C HIS A 158 -11.86 4.12 32.04
N SER A 159 -12.78 4.91 32.59
CA SER A 159 -14.22 4.68 32.45
C SER A 159 -14.77 5.09 31.08
N ASP A 160 -14.15 6.05 30.38
CA ASP A 160 -14.45 6.44 28.97
C ASP A 160 -13.89 5.45 27.92
N ILE A 161 -13.09 4.47 28.38
CA ILE A 161 -12.55 3.34 27.60
C ILE A 161 -13.54 2.17 27.58
N LYS A 162 -14.55 2.18 28.46
CA LYS A 162 -15.68 1.27 28.37
C LYS A 162 -16.40 1.61 27.07
N ALA A 163 -16.12 0.88 26.00
CA ALA A 163 -16.93 0.89 24.80
C ALA A 163 -18.40 0.82 25.25
N ALA A 164 -19.25 1.70 24.72
CA ALA A 164 -20.68 1.69 25.00
C ALA A 164 -21.27 0.38 24.47
N SER A 165 -21.13 -0.70 25.24
CA SER A 165 -21.84 -1.95 25.00
C SER A 165 -23.30 -1.69 25.36
N PRO A 166 -24.26 -2.00 24.48
CA PRO A 166 -25.66 -2.02 24.86
C PRO A 166 -25.78 -2.98 26.04
N THR A 167 -26.43 -2.54 27.12
CA THR A 167 -26.72 -3.35 28.30
C THR A 167 -27.60 -4.54 27.89
N THR A 168 -26.97 -5.65 27.51
CA THR A 168 -27.59 -6.96 27.48
C THR A 168 -27.08 -7.76 28.67
N HIS A 169 -28.02 -8.34 29.41
CA HIS A 169 -27.75 -9.18 30.57
C HIS A 169 -26.80 -10.34 30.21
N GLY A 170 -25.52 -10.19 30.52
CA GLY A 170 -24.47 -11.20 30.37
C GLY A 170 -23.11 -10.56 30.63
N SER A 171 -22.36 -11.04 31.64
CA SER A 171 -21.11 -10.42 32.09
C SER A 171 -19.96 -10.65 31.10
N VAL A 172 -19.94 -9.93 29.98
CA VAL A 172 -18.73 -9.78 29.18
C VAL A 172 -17.82 -8.79 29.92
N PRO A 173 -16.57 -9.15 30.26
CA PRO A 173 -15.63 -8.22 30.86
C PRO A 173 -15.51 -6.97 29.97
N ALA A 174 -15.60 -5.78 30.57
CA ALA A 174 -15.37 -4.55 29.83
C ALA A 174 -13.97 -4.59 29.20
N PHE A 175 -13.88 -4.23 27.93
CA PHE A 175 -12.60 -4.08 27.24
C PHE A 175 -11.72 -3.08 27.99
N THR A 176 -10.48 -3.47 28.28
CA THR A 176 -9.49 -2.64 28.96
C THR A 176 -8.16 -2.72 28.22
N VAL A 177 -7.43 -1.61 28.23
CA VAL A 177 -6.09 -1.50 27.65
C VAL A 177 -5.08 -1.82 28.75
N SER A 178 -4.22 -2.81 28.53
CA SER A 178 -3.14 -3.16 29.45
C SER A 178 -2.01 -2.14 29.41
N THR A 179 -1.21 -2.06 30.48
CA THR A 179 -0.02 -1.17 30.55
C THR A 179 0.97 -1.41 29.40
N GLU A 180 1.09 -2.66 28.96
CA GLU A 180 1.95 -3.03 27.84
C GLU A 180 1.41 -2.50 26.51
N GLU A 181 0.10 -2.63 26.27
CA GLU A 181 -0.57 -2.04 25.11
C GLU A 181 -0.53 -0.51 25.14
N GLU A 182 -0.59 0.13 26.31
CA GLU A 182 -0.40 1.57 26.43
C GLU A 182 1.01 1.99 26.03
N THR A 183 2.02 1.21 26.40
CA THR A 183 3.42 1.46 26.00
C THR A 183 3.59 1.32 24.49
N LEU A 184 3.01 0.28 23.90
CA LEU A 184 3.02 0.05 22.46
C LEU A 184 2.26 1.14 21.69
N LEU A 185 1.12 1.60 22.22
CA LEU A 185 0.34 2.69 21.64
C LEU A 185 1.13 4.02 21.65
N GLN A 186 1.83 4.31 22.76
CA GLN A 186 2.71 5.47 22.82
C GLN A 186 3.87 5.36 21.82
N HIS A 187 4.47 4.17 21.67
CA HIS A 187 5.51 3.93 20.68
C HIS A 187 5.00 4.14 19.26
N TYR A 188 3.80 3.64 18.94
CA TYR A 188 3.13 3.88 17.67
C TYR A 188 2.98 5.38 17.38
N VAL A 189 2.45 6.16 18.31
CA VAL A 189 2.26 7.61 18.12
C VAL A 189 3.60 8.34 17.88
N ARG A 190 4.65 7.98 18.64
CA ARG A 190 5.96 8.65 18.55
C ARG A 190 6.74 8.29 17.30
N ARG A 191 6.66 7.04 16.82
CA ARG A 191 7.55 6.51 15.78
C ARG A 191 6.86 6.13 14.48
N LEU A 192 5.67 5.52 14.55
CA LEU A 192 5.06 4.84 13.41
C LEU A 192 3.91 5.62 12.76
N ALA A 193 3.15 6.41 13.52
CA ALA A 193 2.04 7.19 12.97
C ALA A 193 2.51 8.15 11.85
N LYS A 194 3.75 8.65 11.94
CA LYS A 194 4.37 9.50 10.92
C LYS A 194 4.52 8.77 9.57
N TRP A 195 4.63 7.44 9.56
CA TRP A 195 4.83 6.64 8.34
C TRP A 195 3.58 6.58 7.43
N VAL A 196 2.41 6.84 7.99
CA VAL A 196 1.11 6.73 7.28
C VAL A 196 0.35 8.04 7.18
N ARG A 197 0.74 9.04 7.99
CA ARG A 197 0.19 10.41 8.01
C ARG A 197 0.39 11.18 6.69
N PHE A 198 1.20 10.71 5.76
CA PHE A 198 1.49 11.47 4.55
C PHE A 198 0.22 11.68 3.73
N SER A 199 -0.06 12.94 3.35
CA SER A 199 -1.33 13.37 2.75
C SER A 199 -2.59 13.11 3.59
N ASP A 200 -2.45 13.04 4.93
CA ASP A 200 -3.55 13.01 5.89
C ASP A 200 -3.62 14.38 6.60
N ALA A 201 -4.30 15.34 5.97
CA ALA A 201 -4.38 16.74 6.42
C ALA A 201 -4.89 16.85 7.87
N ASP A 202 -5.92 16.08 8.20
CA ASP A 202 -6.55 16.00 9.53
C ASP A 202 -5.77 15.12 10.53
N ARG A 203 -4.69 14.48 10.08
CA ARG A 203 -3.79 13.64 10.90
C ARG A 203 -4.52 12.51 11.64
N HIS A 204 -5.53 11.89 11.01
CA HIS A 204 -6.27 10.76 11.53
C HIS A 204 -5.38 9.65 12.11
N PHE A 205 -4.28 9.28 11.45
CA PHE A 205 -3.40 8.22 11.96
C PHE A 205 -2.61 8.63 13.22
N THR A 206 -2.39 9.93 13.43
CA THR A 206 -1.64 10.46 14.58
C THR A 206 -2.55 10.84 15.74
N ILE A 207 -3.78 11.30 15.45
CA ILE A 207 -4.73 11.82 16.44
C ILE A 207 -5.87 10.82 16.65
N THR A 208 -6.61 10.49 15.61
CA THR A 208 -7.86 9.69 15.71
C THR A 208 -7.60 8.22 16.03
N VAL A 209 -6.67 7.57 15.31
CA VAL A 209 -6.37 6.13 15.45
C VAL A 209 -5.96 5.74 16.87
N PRO A 210 -5.10 6.48 17.58
CA PRO A 210 -4.79 6.17 18.97
C PRO A 210 -6.00 6.15 19.91
N HIS A 211 -6.93 7.09 19.73
CA HIS A 211 -8.17 7.13 20.51
C HIS A 211 -9.13 6.00 20.15
N LEU A 212 -9.26 5.68 18.85
CA LEU A 212 -10.06 4.54 18.40
C LEU A 212 -9.49 3.20 18.86
N ALA A 213 -8.16 3.05 18.90
CA ALA A 213 -7.50 1.86 19.40
C ALA A 213 -7.89 1.57 20.86
N ARG A 214 -8.05 2.61 21.70
CA ARG A 214 -8.54 2.42 23.08
C ARG A 214 -9.99 1.96 23.17
N ARG A 215 -10.75 1.92 22.07
CA ARG A 215 -12.17 1.50 22.05
C ARG A 215 -12.44 0.30 21.16
N SER A 216 -11.48 -0.09 20.31
CA SER A 216 -11.60 -1.20 19.37
C SER A 216 -10.51 -2.24 19.65
N PRO A 217 -10.89 -3.45 20.12
CA PRO A 217 -9.95 -4.54 20.34
C PRO A 217 -9.14 -4.88 19.08
N ILE A 218 -9.78 -4.90 17.90
CA ILE A 218 -9.10 -5.23 16.64
C ILE A 218 -8.03 -4.19 16.31
N LEU A 219 -8.39 -2.90 16.37
CA LEU A 219 -7.43 -1.83 16.06
C LEU A 219 -6.30 -1.76 17.09
N LEU A 220 -6.61 -1.98 18.38
CA LEU A 220 -5.58 -2.05 19.41
C LEU A 220 -4.56 -3.15 19.11
N LYS A 221 -5.03 -4.37 18.83
CA LYS A 221 -4.13 -5.50 18.55
C LYS A 221 -3.34 -5.29 17.27
N ALA A 222 -3.93 -4.67 16.24
CA ALA A 222 -3.21 -4.32 15.00
C ALA A 222 -2.09 -3.29 15.25
N VAL A 223 -2.38 -2.22 15.99
CA VAL A 223 -1.40 -1.19 16.36
C VAL A 223 -0.31 -1.77 17.26
N SER A 224 -0.69 -2.58 18.25
CA SER A 224 0.25 -3.26 19.15
C SER A 224 1.16 -4.23 18.40
N ALA A 225 0.62 -5.03 17.46
CA ALA A 225 1.41 -5.93 16.63
C ALA A 225 2.45 -5.16 15.80
N LEU A 226 2.04 -4.07 15.15
CA LEU A 226 2.94 -3.21 14.38
C LEU A 226 4.03 -2.59 15.26
N ALA A 227 3.66 -2.03 16.41
CA ALA A 227 4.59 -1.41 17.35
C ALA A 227 5.60 -2.41 17.91
N ALA A 228 5.14 -3.59 18.33
CA ALA A 228 6.00 -4.67 18.82
C ALA A 228 6.93 -5.17 17.73
N ARG A 229 6.45 -5.32 16.48
CA ARG A 229 7.29 -5.70 15.33
C ARG A 229 8.39 -4.68 15.09
N HIS A 230 8.07 -3.39 15.09
CA HIS A 230 9.08 -2.34 14.94
C HIS A 230 10.12 -2.35 16.08
N LEU A 231 9.69 -2.56 17.33
CA LEU A 231 10.62 -2.70 18.46
C LEU A 231 11.51 -3.93 18.35
N CYS A 232 11.00 -5.03 17.78
CA CYS A 232 11.80 -6.20 17.43
C CYS A 232 12.84 -5.88 16.36
N CYS A 233 12.47 -5.14 15.31
CA CYS A 233 13.42 -4.70 14.27
C CYS A 233 14.53 -3.80 14.83
N LEU A 234 14.24 -2.99 15.86
CA LEU A 234 15.21 -2.19 16.59
C LEU A 234 15.99 -2.98 17.67
N GLY A 235 15.82 -4.30 17.75
CA GLY A 235 16.53 -5.18 18.69
C GLY A 235 16.11 -5.04 20.16
N SER A 236 14.97 -4.40 20.44
CA SER A 236 14.53 -4.12 21.80
C SER A 236 13.56 -5.16 22.35
N TRP A 237 12.81 -5.86 21.48
CA TRP A 237 11.74 -6.79 21.84
C TRP A 237 11.88 -8.12 21.08
N ASP A 238 11.26 -9.18 21.60
CA ASP A 238 11.21 -10.50 20.94
C ASP A 238 10.13 -10.52 19.83
N SER A 239 10.43 -11.13 18.69
CA SER A 239 9.49 -11.38 17.58
C SER A 239 8.22 -12.09 18.04
N ALA A 240 8.33 -12.98 19.02
CA ALA A 240 7.20 -13.74 19.56
C ALA A 240 6.09 -12.84 20.12
N ILE A 241 6.43 -11.66 20.68
CA ILE A 241 5.44 -10.73 21.22
C ILE A 241 4.62 -10.10 20.08
N ALA A 242 5.29 -9.70 19.00
CA ALA A 242 4.64 -9.14 17.82
C ALA A 242 3.73 -10.17 17.13
N GLU A 243 4.18 -11.43 17.05
CA GLU A 243 3.41 -12.55 16.52
C GLU A 243 2.17 -12.87 17.37
N ASP A 244 2.27 -12.77 18.69
CA ASP A 244 1.14 -13.00 19.59
C ASP A 244 0.05 -11.93 19.42
N TYR A 245 0.42 -10.64 19.42
CA TYR A 245 -0.54 -9.56 19.13
C TYR A 245 -1.15 -9.68 17.73
N HIS A 246 -0.34 -10.05 16.73
CA HIS A 246 -0.83 -10.31 15.38
C HIS A 246 -1.86 -11.46 15.39
N LYS A 247 -1.55 -12.59 16.02
CA LYS A 247 -2.47 -13.74 16.15
C LYS A 247 -3.77 -13.37 16.86
N GLN A 248 -3.69 -12.62 17.96
CA GLN A 248 -4.87 -12.09 18.65
C GLN A 248 -5.71 -11.20 17.74
N CYS A 249 -5.07 -10.31 16.98
CA CYS A 249 -5.75 -9.45 16.00
C CYS A 249 -6.48 -10.27 14.94
N ILE A 250 -5.82 -11.26 14.33
CA ILE A 250 -6.43 -12.13 13.30
C ILE A 250 -7.62 -12.90 13.88
N GLY A 251 -7.50 -13.41 15.11
CA GLY A 251 -8.59 -14.13 15.79
C GLY A 251 -9.86 -13.28 15.98
N LEU A 252 -9.70 -11.97 16.18
CA LEU A 252 -10.81 -11.01 16.28
C LEU A 252 -11.29 -10.51 14.91
N LEU A 253 -10.38 -10.38 13.95
CA LEU A 253 -10.63 -9.85 12.61
C LEU A 253 -11.46 -10.81 11.75
N ILE A 254 -11.15 -12.12 11.77
CA ILE A 254 -11.86 -13.14 10.98
C ILE A 254 -13.38 -13.11 11.21
N PRO A 255 -13.90 -13.18 12.45
CA PRO A 255 -15.34 -13.11 12.67
C PRO A 255 -15.93 -11.74 12.33
N ALA A 256 -15.19 -10.65 12.56
CA ALA A 256 -15.66 -9.29 12.25
C ALA A 256 -15.86 -9.08 10.74
N LEU A 257 -15.01 -9.67 9.90
CA LEU A 257 -15.17 -9.64 8.43
C LEU A 257 -16.38 -10.42 7.92
N GLY A 258 -17.01 -11.24 8.76
CA GLY A 258 -18.28 -11.91 8.46
C GLY A 258 -19.51 -11.00 8.58
N ASP A 259 -19.38 -9.82 9.19
CA ASP A 259 -20.47 -8.84 9.30
C ASP A 259 -20.75 -8.20 7.93
N PRO A 260 -22.01 -8.16 7.46
CA PRO A 260 -22.39 -7.45 6.22
C PRO A 260 -21.95 -5.97 6.17
N ASN A 261 -21.79 -5.32 7.31
CA ASN A 261 -21.38 -3.93 7.43
C ASN A 261 -19.87 -3.74 7.57
N ALA A 262 -19.08 -4.82 7.66
CA ALA A 262 -17.63 -4.77 7.84
C ALA A 262 -16.95 -3.86 6.81
N ALA A 263 -17.43 -3.89 5.57
CA ALA A 263 -16.89 -3.09 4.48
C ALA A 263 -16.97 -1.57 4.73
N THR A 264 -17.98 -1.14 5.49
CA THR A 264 -18.20 0.28 5.79
C THR A 264 -17.51 0.77 7.06
N ASP A 265 -16.91 -0.14 7.84
CA ASP A 265 -16.24 0.18 9.10
C ASP A 265 -14.83 0.75 8.87
N ASP A 266 -14.71 2.07 9.07
CA ASP A 266 -13.46 2.83 8.98
C ASP A 266 -12.39 2.34 9.97
N THR A 267 -12.80 1.85 11.14
CA THR A 267 -11.90 1.34 12.18
C THR A 267 -11.29 0.01 11.73
N LEU A 268 -12.10 -0.84 11.10
CA LEU A 268 -11.65 -2.11 10.53
C LEU A 268 -10.68 -1.87 9.36
N LEU A 269 -10.96 -0.87 8.52
CA LEU A 269 -10.07 -0.47 7.43
C LEU A 269 -8.73 0.03 7.96
N ALA A 270 -8.74 0.88 8.98
CA ALA A 270 -7.52 1.36 9.62
C ALA A 270 -6.71 0.19 10.22
N ALA A 271 -7.36 -0.79 10.86
CA ALA A 271 -6.69 -1.96 11.41
C ALA A 271 -6.01 -2.80 10.32
N LEU A 272 -6.70 -3.03 9.19
CA LEU A 272 -6.12 -3.75 8.06
C LEU A 272 -4.93 -3.01 7.42
N VAL A 273 -4.98 -1.68 7.34
CA VAL A 273 -3.85 -0.86 6.88
C VAL A 273 -2.64 -0.93 7.84
N MET A 274 -2.88 -1.01 9.15
CA MET A 274 -1.82 -1.23 10.16
C MET A 274 -1.21 -2.64 10.02
N LEU A 275 -2.03 -3.67 9.81
CA LEU A 275 -1.55 -5.03 9.56
C LEU A 275 -0.77 -5.12 8.25
N ARG A 276 -1.13 -4.33 7.23
CA ARG A 276 -0.33 -4.23 6.02
C ARG A 276 1.06 -3.62 6.28
N LEU A 277 1.16 -2.61 7.14
CA LEU A 277 2.48 -2.13 7.56
C LEU A 277 3.26 -3.17 8.37
N TYR A 278 2.58 -3.96 9.20
CA TYR A 278 3.21 -5.05 9.93
C TYR A 278 3.86 -6.05 8.97
N GLU A 279 3.18 -6.41 7.87
CA GLU A 279 3.74 -7.27 6.83
C GLU A 279 5.00 -6.68 6.20
N HIS A 280 5.04 -5.37 5.94
CA HIS A 280 6.22 -4.71 5.38
C HIS A 280 7.44 -4.79 6.30
N LEU A 281 7.24 -4.80 7.62
CA LEU A 281 8.32 -5.01 8.59
C LEU A 281 8.68 -6.48 8.78
N ASN A 282 7.89 -7.40 8.21
CA ASN A 282 8.05 -8.84 8.36
C ASN A 282 8.40 -9.52 7.02
N VAL A 283 9.03 -8.79 6.11
CA VAL A 283 9.56 -9.30 4.84
C VAL A 283 10.71 -10.25 5.12
N SER A 284 10.80 -11.37 4.39
CA SER A 284 11.89 -12.34 4.57
C SER A 284 13.25 -11.76 4.15
N ASP A 285 14.35 -12.44 4.54
CA ASP A 285 15.71 -12.12 4.07
C ASP A 285 15.86 -12.15 2.54
N SER A 286 14.94 -12.85 1.85
CA SER A 286 14.87 -12.92 0.39
C SER A 286 13.97 -11.84 -0.24
N GLY A 287 13.45 -10.90 0.55
CA GLY A 287 12.54 -9.87 0.06
C GLY A 287 11.13 -10.37 -0.24
N GLN A 288 10.69 -11.51 0.31
CA GLN A 288 9.36 -12.04 0.00
C GLN A 288 8.28 -11.35 0.82
N ASP A 289 7.31 -10.78 0.12
CA ASP A 289 6.11 -10.16 0.68
C ASP A 289 4.87 -10.99 0.30
N TYR A 290 4.14 -11.47 1.30
CA TYR A 290 2.99 -12.33 1.09
C TYR A 290 1.71 -11.57 0.71
N GLU A 291 1.63 -10.26 1.00
CA GLU A 291 0.51 -9.40 0.63
C GLU A 291 -0.88 -9.90 1.10
N HIS A 292 -0.97 -10.61 2.23
CA HIS A 292 -2.26 -11.16 2.69
C HIS A 292 -3.21 -10.03 3.09
N HIS A 293 -2.75 -9.09 3.92
CA HIS A 293 -3.53 -7.94 4.33
C HIS A 293 -3.77 -6.97 3.19
N LEU A 294 -2.84 -6.84 2.24
CA LEU A 294 -3.04 -6.02 1.04
C LEU A 294 -4.26 -6.48 0.23
N ARG A 295 -4.41 -7.80 0.04
CA ARG A 295 -5.60 -8.38 -0.64
C ARG A 295 -6.87 -8.14 0.17
N GLY A 296 -6.80 -8.23 1.50
CA GLY A 296 -7.92 -7.93 2.39
C GLY A 296 -8.39 -6.48 2.28
N VAL A 297 -7.46 -5.52 2.36
CA VAL A 297 -7.75 -4.09 2.20
C VAL A 297 -8.33 -3.82 0.81
N SER A 298 -7.74 -4.38 -0.24
CA SER A 298 -8.23 -4.25 -1.62
C SER A 298 -9.69 -4.69 -1.77
N ALA A 299 -10.05 -5.87 -1.24
CA ALA A 299 -11.42 -6.38 -1.32
C ALA A 299 -12.42 -5.43 -0.64
N MET A 300 -12.02 -4.87 0.51
CA MET A 300 -12.87 -3.98 1.28
C MET A 300 -13.02 -2.59 0.63
N VAL A 301 -11.90 -2.01 0.19
CA VAL A 301 -11.87 -0.74 -0.54
C VAL A 301 -12.67 -0.83 -1.83
N THR A 302 -12.47 -1.87 -2.64
CA THR A 302 -13.17 -2.03 -3.93
C THR A 302 -14.70 -2.14 -3.76
N SER A 303 -15.17 -2.64 -2.62
CA SER A 303 -16.60 -2.72 -2.33
C SER A 303 -17.25 -1.39 -1.92
N THR A 304 -16.46 -0.43 -1.41
CA THR A 304 -16.98 0.82 -0.83
C THR A 304 -16.53 2.09 -1.55
N ILE A 305 -15.38 2.04 -2.20
CA ILE A 305 -14.74 3.14 -2.92
C ILE A 305 -14.65 2.73 -4.39
N ARG A 306 -15.61 3.22 -5.19
CA ARG A 306 -15.61 3.03 -6.65
C ARG A 306 -14.84 4.12 -7.38
N ASN A 307 -14.80 5.32 -6.83
CA ASN A 307 -14.05 6.44 -7.38
C ASN A 307 -13.46 7.26 -6.22
N PRO A 308 -12.13 7.34 -6.09
CA PRO A 308 -11.50 8.05 -4.99
C PRO A 308 -11.59 9.58 -5.06
N TRP A 309 -12.18 10.11 -6.14
CA TRP A 309 -12.28 11.54 -6.41
C TRP A 309 -13.73 12.06 -6.39
N THR A 310 -14.70 11.25 -5.99
CA THR A 310 -16.07 11.75 -5.77
C THR A 310 -16.07 12.77 -4.63
N ALA A 311 -16.62 13.96 -4.91
CA ALA A 311 -16.53 15.17 -4.11
C ALA A 311 -16.77 14.93 -2.61
N SER A 312 -15.79 15.30 -1.77
CA SER A 312 -15.83 15.26 -0.29
C SER A 312 -15.36 13.96 0.36
N GLY A 313 -14.34 13.31 -0.21
CA GLY A 313 -13.70 12.22 0.48
C GLY A 313 -12.88 12.67 1.69
N SER A 314 -13.51 12.81 2.87
CA SER A 314 -12.86 13.16 4.14
C SER A 314 -13.02 12.07 5.20
N GLY A 315 -12.21 12.13 6.26
CA GLY A 315 -12.27 11.16 7.35
C GLY A 315 -11.28 10.00 7.24
N LEU A 316 -11.33 9.13 8.24
CA LEU A 316 -10.39 8.01 8.41
C LEU A 316 -10.42 7.03 7.23
N LYS A 317 -11.60 6.76 6.64
CA LYS A 317 -11.72 5.91 5.45
C LYS A 317 -10.84 6.36 4.30
N TRP A 318 -10.81 7.67 4.03
CA TRP A 318 -10.04 8.22 2.91
C TRP A 318 -8.55 8.31 3.20
N ALA A 319 -8.18 8.69 4.44
CA ALA A 319 -6.78 8.59 4.87
C ALA A 319 -6.26 7.14 4.71
N ALA A 320 -7.06 6.15 5.11
CA ALA A 320 -6.73 4.74 4.97
C ALA A 320 -6.67 4.28 3.50
N PHE A 321 -7.57 4.76 2.63
CA PHE A 321 -7.49 4.51 1.19
C PHE A 321 -6.17 4.99 0.59
N TRP A 322 -5.76 6.23 0.84
CA TRP A 322 -4.54 6.79 0.26
C TRP A 322 -3.29 6.11 0.81
N CYS A 323 -3.31 5.71 2.08
CA CYS A 323 -2.26 4.87 2.65
C CYS A 323 -2.19 3.50 1.95
N PHE A 324 -3.31 2.80 1.82
CA PHE A 324 -3.40 1.53 1.10
C PHE A 324 -2.91 1.66 -0.35
N PHE A 325 -3.35 2.71 -1.05
CA PHE A 325 -3.02 2.89 -2.45
C PHE A 325 -1.50 3.06 -2.63
N ARG A 326 -0.84 3.84 -1.76
CA ARG A 326 0.63 3.89 -1.71
C ARG A 326 1.26 2.53 -1.39
N GLN A 327 0.73 1.80 -0.42
CA GLN A 327 1.20 0.43 -0.08
C GLN A 327 1.01 -0.56 -1.25
N SER A 328 0.11 -0.29 -2.19
CA SER A 328 -0.13 -1.12 -3.38
C SER A 328 0.82 -0.80 -4.54
N ILE A 329 1.36 0.42 -4.61
CA ILE A 329 2.35 0.84 -5.62
C ILE A 329 3.69 0.14 -5.38
N TYR A 330 4.10 0.01 -4.11
CA TYR A 330 5.37 -0.64 -3.74
C TYR A 330 5.55 -2.02 -4.39
N PRO A 331 4.69 -3.02 -4.13
CA PRO A 331 4.85 -4.35 -4.69
C PRO A 331 4.70 -4.37 -6.21
N ALA A 332 3.91 -3.46 -6.79
CA ALA A 332 3.80 -3.35 -8.25
C ALA A 332 5.13 -2.98 -8.90
N CYS A 333 5.85 -1.99 -8.34
CA CYS A 333 7.12 -1.56 -8.89
C CYS A 333 8.28 -2.51 -8.55
N VAL A 334 8.32 -3.01 -7.31
CA VAL A 334 9.42 -3.84 -6.80
C VAL A 334 9.35 -5.27 -7.35
N TYR A 335 8.17 -5.90 -7.31
CA TYR A 335 7.97 -7.27 -7.77
C TYR A 335 7.44 -7.33 -9.22
N ARG A 336 7.30 -6.18 -9.90
CA ARG A 336 6.85 -6.06 -11.29
C ARG A 336 5.53 -6.79 -11.55
N GLN A 337 4.52 -6.47 -10.76
CA GLN A 337 3.20 -7.08 -10.83
C GLN A 337 2.07 -6.05 -10.97
N PRO A 338 0.86 -6.46 -11.39
CA PRO A 338 -0.29 -5.55 -11.44
C PRO A 338 -0.67 -5.01 -10.06
N LEU A 339 -1.19 -3.78 -10.04
CA LEU A 339 -1.76 -3.18 -8.84
C LEU A 339 -2.86 -4.06 -8.25
N LYS A 340 -2.98 -4.06 -6.93
CA LYS A 340 -4.09 -4.71 -6.21
C LYS A 340 -5.31 -3.80 -6.10
N PHE A 341 -5.38 -2.70 -6.84
CA PHE A 341 -6.54 -1.84 -6.92
C PHE A 341 -6.80 -1.53 -8.39
N ASP A 342 -8.01 -1.84 -8.86
CA ASP A 342 -8.38 -1.63 -10.25
C ASP A 342 -8.65 -0.14 -10.50
N ILE A 343 -7.73 0.50 -11.24
CA ILE A 343 -7.84 1.90 -11.65
C ILE A 343 -8.46 2.07 -13.04
N SER A 344 -8.76 0.97 -13.75
CA SER A 344 -9.20 1.00 -15.16
C SER A 344 -10.59 1.60 -15.35
N GLY A 345 -11.43 1.53 -14.32
CA GLY A 345 -12.78 2.09 -14.32
C GLY A 345 -12.84 3.60 -14.07
N SER A 346 -11.70 4.25 -13.84
CA SER A 346 -11.66 5.65 -13.41
C SER A 346 -10.92 6.53 -14.41
N ASN A 347 -11.62 6.95 -15.48
CA ASN A 347 -11.20 8.09 -16.29
C ASN A 347 -11.40 9.38 -15.49
N ILE A 348 -10.51 9.61 -14.53
CA ILE A 348 -10.51 10.80 -13.71
C ILE A 348 -9.70 11.85 -14.46
N GLU A 349 -10.38 12.91 -14.90
CA GLU A 349 -9.71 14.11 -15.35
C GLU A 349 -8.99 14.75 -14.16
N VAL A 350 -7.69 14.97 -14.32
CA VAL A 350 -6.85 15.66 -13.36
C VAL A 350 -7.36 17.09 -13.20
N ARG A 351 -8.01 17.38 -12.06
CA ARG A 351 -8.52 18.70 -11.70
C ARG A 351 -7.60 19.32 -10.66
N LEU A 352 -6.59 20.03 -11.16
CA LEU A 352 -5.63 20.75 -10.36
C LEU A 352 -6.09 22.20 -10.21
N SER A 353 -6.64 22.53 -9.05
CA SER A 353 -6.91 23.92 -8.69
C SER A 353 -5.66 24.48 -8.02
N SER A 354 -4.98 25.42 -8.69
CA SER A 354 -3.94 26.22 -8.04
C SER A 354 -4.59 27.43 -7.38
N PRO A 355 -4.20 27.79 -6.15
CA PRO A 355 -4.72 28.99 -5.49
C PRO A 355 -4.51 30.25 -6.34
N ALA A 356 -5.37 31.25 -6.14
CA ALA A 356 -5.19 32.56 -6.76
C ALA A 356 -3.81 33.14 -6.40
N ALA A 357 -3.23 33.91 -7.34
CA ALA A 357 -1.90 34.50 -7.13
C ALA A 357 -1.85 35.32 -5.82
N GLY A 358 -0.93 34.97 -4.92
CA GLY A 358 -0.75 35.61 -3.63
C GLY A 358 -1.50 34.96 -2.46
N VAL A 359 -2.30 33.92 -2.71
CA VAL A 359 -2.95 33.11 -1.67
C VAL A 359 -2.14 31.83 -1.45
N MET A 360 -1.82 31.52 -0.20
CA MET A 360 -1.21 30.25 0.16
C MET A 360 -2.27 29.14 0.15
N PRO A 361 -1.97 27.94 -0.38
CA PRO A 361 -2.90 26.82 -0.33
C PRO A 361 -3.20 26.42 1.12
N THR A 362 -4.40 25.90 1.37
CA THR A 362 -4.71 25.24 2.65
C THR A 362 -4.02 23.87 2.72
N VAL A 363 -3.93 23.32 3.94
CA VAL A 363 -3.36 21.97 4.15
C VAL A 363 -4.17 20.91 3.39
N GLU A 364 -5.48 21.07 3.30
CA GLU A 364 -6.38 20.18 2.56
C GLU A 364 -6.10 20.26 1.06
N GLU A 365 -5.93 21.46 0.51
CA GLU A 365 -5.55 21.65 -0.90
C GLU A 365 -4.18 21.01 -1.18
N GLU A 366 -3.17 21.25 -0.34
CA GLU A 366 -1.85 20.60 -0.47
C GLU A 366 -1.94 19.07 -0.40
N SER A 367 -2.82 18.54 0.44
CA SER A 367 -3.08 17.11 0.54
C SER A 367 -3.63 16.53 -0.76
N GLU A 368 -4.57 17.23 -1.41
CA GLU A 368 -5.09 16.85 -2.74
C GLU A 368 -3.98 16.80 -3.79
N TRP A 369 -3.05 17.76 -3.77
CA TRP A 369 -1.88 17.74 -4.67
C TRP A 369 -0.99 16.51 -4.46
N CYS A 370 -0.82 16.06 -3.22
CA CYS A 370 -0.11 14.81 -2.91
C CYS A 370 -0.87 13.57 -3.40
N HIS A 371 -2.20 13.57 -3.27
CA HIS A 371 -3.06 12.51 -3.80
C HIS A 371 -2.96 12.41 -5.33
N TRP A 372 -2.90 13.55 -6.03
CA TRP A 372 -2.79 13.57 -7.49
C TRP A 372 -1.49 12.92 -7.98
N ILE A 373 -0.34 13.29 -7.42
CA ILE A 373 0.92 12.68 -7.85
C ILE A 373 1.03 11.21 -7.43
N THR A 374 0.44 10.85 -6.29
CA THR A 374 0.30 9.45 -5.87
C THR A 374 -0.52 8.66 -6.91
N TRP A 375 -1.65 9.20 -7.34
CA TRP A 375 -2.51 8.60 -8.37
C TRP A 375 -1.81 8.46 -9.71
N ILE A 376 -1.13 9.51 -10.17
CA ILE A 376 -0.34 9.50 -11.41
C ILE A 376 0.76 8.42 -11.32
N LEU A 377 1.48 8.31 -10.21
CA LEU A 377 2.47 7.25 -10.00
C LEU A 377 1.84 5.85 -10.06
N GLY A 378 0.63 5.68 -9.50
CA GLY A 378 -0.14 4.44 -9.64
C GLY A 378 -0.48 4.12 -11.10
N GLN A 379 -0.96 5.10 -11.86
CA GLN A 379 -1.24 4.93 -13.30
C GLN A 379 0.03 4.58 -14.09
N VAL A 380 1.17 5.19 -13.76
CA VAL A 380 2.47 4.86 -14.36
C VAL A 380 2.89 3.43 -14.00
N ALA A 381 2.73 3.01 -12.74
CA ALA A 381 3.03 1.65 -12.32
C ALA A 381 2.16 0.61 -13.04
N ASP A 382 0.85 0.88 -13.19
CA ASP A 382 -0.07 0.03 -13.95
C ASP A 382 0.28 -0.02 -15.45
N PHE A 383 0.67 1.10 -16.04
CA PHE A 383 1.16 1.11 -17.42
C PHE A 383 2.43 0.24 -17.58
N CYS A 384 3.34 0.28 -16.60
CA CYS A 384 4.60 -0.46 -16.67
C CYS A 384 4.46 -1.96 -16.39
N PHE A 385 3.59 -2.34 -15.44
CA PHE A 385 3.54 -3.69 -14.85
C PHE A 385 2.15 -4.33 -14.81
N GLY A 386 1.11 -3.60 -15.21
CA GLY A 386 -0.24 -4.10 -15.35
C GLY A 386 -0.43 -4.98 -16.60
N THR A 387 -1.57 -5.64 -16.68
CA THR A 387 -1.88 -6.55 -17.79
C THR A 387 -2.40 -5.82 -19.02
N ARG A 388 -3.02 -4.63 -18.85
CA ARG A 388 -3.67 -3.88 -19.93
C ARG A 388 -2.70 -3.46 -21.02
N SER A 389 -1.49 -3.07 -20.66
CA SER A 389 -0.44 -2.67 -21.62
C SER A 389 -0.07 -3.78 -22.61
N LEU A 390 -0.33 -5.05 -22.28
CA LEU A 390 -0.09 -6.19 -23.18
C LEU A 390 -1.11 -6.29 -24.32
N GLU A 391 -2.27 -5.65 -24.15
CA GLU A 391 -3.38 -5.68 -25.12
C GLU A 391 -3.39 -4.45 -26.04
N LEU A 392 -2.58 -3.43 -25.74
CA LEU A 392 -2.52 -2.19 -26.51
C LEU A 392 -1.79 -2.37 -27.84
N THR A 393 -2.31 -1.75 -28.89
CA THR A 393 -1.56 -1.56 -30.13
C THR A 393 -0.39 -0.61 -29.91
N PRO A 394 0.65 -0.61 -30.77
CA PRO A 394 1.79 0.30 -30.65
C PRO A 394 1.40 1.79 -30.64
N THR A 395 0.29 2.16 -31.28
CA THR A 395 -0.22 3.53 -31.30
C THR A 395 -0.87 3.88 -29.98
N GLU A 396 -1.78 3.03 -29.48
CA GLU A 396 -2.45 3.23 -28.18
C GLU A 396 -1.45 3.23 -27.02
N GLU A 397 -0.44 2.36 -27.07
CA GLU A 397 0.65 2.34 -26.09
C GLU A 397 1.41 3.68 -26.07
N LYS A 398 1.70 4.24 -27.24
CA LYS A 398 2.37 5.55 -27.36
C LYS A 398 1.49 6.69 -26.86
N GLU A 399 0.20 6.66 -27.19
CA GLU A 399 -0.77 7.66 -26.72
C GLU A 399 -0.95 7.61 -25.20
N SER A 400 -1.06 6.41 -24.64
CA SER A 400 -1.13 6.18 -23.19
C SER A 400 0.13 6.70 -22.50
N TRP A 401 1.32 6.36 -23.01
CA TRP A 401 2.59 6.86 -22.48
C TRP A 401 2.68 8.39 -22.53
N ASN A 402 2.31 9.01 -23.67
CA ASN A 402 2.30 10.47 -23.83
C ASN A 402 1.34 11.13 -22.83
N GLY A 403 0.16 10.55 -22.60
CA GLY A 403 -0.81 11.05 -21.63
C GLY A 403 -0.28 11.02 -20.21
N LEU A 404 0.45 9.98 -19.83
CA LEU A 404 1.09 9.88 -18.51
C LEU A 404 2.24 10.88 -18.33
N VAL A 405 3.08 11.06 -19.35
CA VAL A 405 4.12 12.11 -19.34
C VAL A 405 3.47 13.48 -19.18
N GLN A 406 2.41 13.75 -19.94
CA GLN A 406 1.67 15.00 -19.83
C GLN A 406 1.05 15.18 -18.44
N ALA A 407 0.52 14.13 -17.82
CA ALA A 407 -0.03 14.21 -16.46
C ALA A 407 1.04 14.60 -15.43
N VAL A 408 2.23 14.01 -15.49
CA VAL A 408 3.36 14.37 -14.62
C VAL A 408 3.82 15.81 -14.89
N ASP A 409 3.94 16.21 -16.16
CA ASP A 409 4.36 17.57 -16.53
C ASP A 409 3.32 18.63 -16.11
N MET A 410 2.02 18.33 -16.22
CA MET A 410 0.95 19.21 -15.75
C MET A 410 0.98 19.35 -14.23
N TRP A 411 1.19 18.26 -13.48
CA TRP A 411 1.35 18.34 -12.04
C TRP A 411 2.55 19.20 -11.65
N GLU A 412 3.71 18.96 -12.26
CA GLU A 412 4.94 19.73 -12.01
C GLU A 412 4.81 21.22 -12.32
N ALA A 413 4.14 21.57 -13.42
CA ALA A 413 3.97 22.95 -13.85
C ALA A 413 2.96 23.75 -13.01
N ASN A 414 1.98 23.08 -12.41
CA ASN A 414 0.86 23.75 -11.73
C ASN A 414 0.89 23.62 -10.19
N LYS A 415 1.77 22.78 -9.64
CA LYS A 415 1.87 22.57 -8.19
C LYS A 415 2.04 23.90 -7.43
N PRO A 416 1.48 24.01 -6.22
CA PRO A 416 1.62 25.22 -5.42
C PRO A 416 3.09 25.51 -5.15
N LYS A 417 3.43 26.80 -5.02
CA LYS A 417 4.83 27.22 -4.79
C LYS A 417 5.43 26.67 -3.49
N SER A 418 4.59 26.27 -2.53
CA SER A 418 5.01 25.59 -1.31
C SER A 418 5.67 24.23 -1.57
N PHE A 419 5.40 23.58 -2.70
CA PHE A 419 6.04 22.32 -3.12
C PHE A 419 7.43 22.54 -3.74
N LEU A 420 7.89 23.79 -3.88
CA LEU A 420 9.23 24.06 -4.36
C LEU A 420 10.26 23.82 -3.24
N PRO A 421 11.46 23.31 -3.56
CA PRO A 421 12.54 23.24 -2.59
C PRO A 421 12.83 24.62 -1.99
N VAL A 422 13.11 24.64 -0.68
CA VAL A 422 13.54 25.83 0.06
C VAL A 422 15.02 26.13 -0.21
N ALA A 423 15.82 25.07 -0.42
CA ALA A 423 17.22 25.19 -0.81
C ALA A 423 17.63 24.02 -1.71
N CYS A 424 18.46 24.32 -2.72
CA CYS A 424 19.05 23.33 -3.62
C CYS A 424 20.54 23.61 -3.76
N ASN A 425 21.38 22.62 -3.46
CA ASN A 425 22.80 22.63 -3.82
C ASN A 425 23.03 21.56 -4.89
N ASP A 426 23.59 21.98 -6.03
CA ASP A 426 23.89 21.07 -7.12
C ASP A 426 24.98 20.04 -6.73
N ARG A 427 24.99 18.92 -7.43
CA ARG A 427 26.05 17.90 -7.29
C ARG A 427 27.43 18.49 -7.63
N GLU A 428 28.40 18.30 -6.75
CA GLU A 428 29.80 18.73 -6.91
C GLU A 428 30.76 17.56 -6.60
N PRO A 429 31.02 16.67 -7.58
CA PRO A 429 31.82 15.46 -7.36
C PRO A 429 33.26 15.76 -6.96
N GLU A 430 33.83 16.85 -7.47
CA GLU A 430 35.17 17.32 -7.15
C GLU A 430 35.32 17.65 -5.65
N GLN A 431 34.21 18.00 -4.98
CA GLN A 431 34.14 18.27 -3.55
C GLN A 431 33.59 17.08 -2.75
N GLY A 432 33.37 15.93 -3.39
CA GLY A 432 32.78 14.74 -2.76
C GLY A 432 31.26 14.78 -2.59
N ARG A 433 30.57 15.80 -3.12
CA ARG A 433 29.10 15.87 -3.13
C ARG A 433 28.54 15.17 -4.36
N TRP A 434 28.33 13.86 -4.25
CA TRP A 434 27.94 12.99 -5.35
C TRP A 434 26.44 13.03 -5.71
N PHE A 435 25.60 13.51 -4.81
CA PHE A 435 24.17 13.76 -5.05
C PHE A 435 23.85 15.23 -4.74
N PRO A 436 22.84 15.83 -5.40
CA PRO A 436 22.37 17.16 -5.03
C PRO A 436 21.76 17.14 -3.62
N GLU A 437 21.83 18.26 -2.91
CA GLU A 437 21.12 18.45 -1.65
C GLU A 437 19.84 19.25 -1.93
N ILE A 438 18.68 18.67 -1.63
CA ILE A 438 17.38 19.25 -1.98
C ILE A 438 16.51 19.29 -0.72
N TRP A 439 16.34 20.49 -0.18
CA TRP A 439 15.60 20.73 1.06
C TRP A 439 14.18 21.18 0.76
N PHE A 440 13.19 20.56 1.39
CA PHE A 440 11.79 20.97 1.32
C PHE A 440 11.31 21.51 2.67
N GLY A 441 10.31 22.38 2.65
CA GLY A 441 9.72 22.94 3.87
C GLY A 441 8.87 21.95 4.66
N SER A 442 8.43 20.85 4.05
CA SER A 442 7.63 19.80 4.69
C SER A 442 7.90 18.42 4.10
N GLU A 443 7.78 17.38 4.93
CA GLU A 443 8.05 15.98 4.57
C GLU A 443 7.21 15.50 3.38
N TRP A 444 5.94 15.92 3.30
CA TRP A 444 5.04 15.52 2.22
C TRP A 444 5.33 16.21 0.88
N HIS A 445 5.99 17.38 0.88
CA HIS A 445 6.43 18.05 -0.35
C HIS A 445 7.63 17.31 -0.94
N ALA A 446 8.57 16.90 -0.07
CA ALA A 446 9.67 16.01 -0.44
C ALA A 446 9.16 14.66 -0.95
N MET A 447 8.16 14.05 -0.29
CA MET A 447 7.52 12.82 -0.77
C MET A 447 6.88 13.02 -2.14
N ALA A 448 6.11 14.08 -2.35
CA ALA A 448 5.45 14.36 -3.61
C ALA A 448 6.47 14.56 -4.76
N ALA A 449 7.58 15.27 -4.51
CA ALA A 449 8.68 15.40 -5.44
C ALA A 449 9.38 14.04 -5.71
N ALA A 450 9.57 13.21 -4.67
CA ALA A 450 10.09 11.86 -4.85
C ALA A 450 9.17 10.99 -5.73
N GLN A 451 7.85 11.12 -5.57
CA GLN A 451 6.86 10.40 -6.37
C GLN A 451 6.85 10.85 -7.83
N SER A 452 7.00 12.15 -8.09
CA SER A 452 7.11 12.66 -9.46
C SER A 452 8.40 12.20 -10.15
N LEU A 453 9.53 12.18 -9.43
CA LEU A 453 10.80 11.64 -9.94
C LEU A 453 10.70 10.14 -10.21
N ALA A 454 10.09 9.35 -9.31
CA ALA A 454 9.86 7.93 -9.51
C ALA A 454 8.99 7.66 -10.76
N ALA A 455 7.94 8.45 -10.97
CA ALA A 455 7.10 8.37 -12.17
C ALA A 455 7.90 8.66 -13.44
N ARG A 456 8.75 9.71 -13.44
CA ARG A 456 9.62 10.03 -14.59
C ARG A 456 10.61 8.92 -14.89
N ILE A 457 11.25 8.35 -13.86
CA ILE A 457 12.19 7.21 -14.02
C ILE A 457 11.51 6.02 -14.70
N LEU A 458 10.32 5.63 -14.21
CA LEU A 458 9.55 4.54 -14.79
C LEU A 458 9.16 4.84 -16.25
N LEU A 459 8.66 6.04 -16.53
CA LEU A 459 8.28 6.46 -17.90
C LEU A 459 9.47 6.49 -18.86
N ASP A 460 10.64 6.98 -18.43
CA ASP A 460 11.85 7.02 -19.24
C ASP A 460 12.30 5.60 -19.62
N VAL A 461 12.37 4.68 -18.66
CA VAL A 461 12.77 3.28 -18.89
C VAL A 461 11.74 2.52 -19.73
N HIS A 462 10.46 2.78 -19.54
CA HIS A 462 9.37 2.12 -20.27
C HIS A 462 8.95 2.82 -21.56
N HIS A 463 9.76 3.76 -22.07
CA HIS A 463 9.46 4.49 -23.32
C HIS A 463 9.21 3.52 -24.50
N PRO A 464 8.02 3.56 -25.17
CA PRO A 464 7.59 2.53 -26.14
C PRO A 464 8.52 2.33 -27.34
N GLN A 465 9.19 3.39 -27.80
CA GLN A 465 10.13 3.32 -28.91
C GLN A 465 11.55 2.93 -28.45
N THR A 466 12.11 3.61 -27.45
CA THR A 466 13.47 3.34 -26.93
C THR A 466 13.65 1.89 -26.50
N ARG A 467 12.65 1.28 -25.85
CA ARG A 467 12.72 -0.11 -25.39
C ARG A 467 12.77 -1.15 -26.53
N LYS A 468 12.36 -0.77 -27.74
CA LYS A 468 12.35 -1.67 -28.92
C LYS A 468 13.66 -1.61 -29.70
N ILE A 469 14.51 -0.61 -29.44
CA ILE A 469 15.78 -0.45 -30.16
C ILE A 469 16.73 -1.58 -29.75
N THR A 470 17.09 -2.43 -30.71
CA THR A 470 17.92 -3.61 -30.47
C THR A 470 19.40 -3.30 -30.64
N ILE A 471 20.27 -4.06 -29.96
CA ILE A 471 21.71 -3.98 -30.15
C ILE A 471 22.05 -4.18 -31.64
N GLY A 472 22.82 -3.26 -32.21
CA GLY A 472 23.22 -3.28 -33.62
C GLY A 472 22.36 -2.41 -34.54
N GLU A 473 21.21 -1.91 -34.09
CA GLU A 473 20.42 -0.94 -34.86
C GLU A 473 21.09 0.45 -34.88
N PHE A 474 20.95 1.16 -36.00
CA PHE A 474 21.49 2.51 -36.14
C PHE A 474 20.91 3.45 -35.07
N GLY A 475 21.79 4.11 -34.31
CA GLY A 475 21.38 5.00 -33.23
C GLY A 475 21.20 4.34 -31.86
N PHE A 476 21.38 3.02 -31.73
CA PHE A 476 21.27 2.30 -30.44
C PHE A 476 22.11 2.95 -29.32
N LEU A 477 23.40 3.20 -29.56
CA LEU A 477 24.29 3.81 -28.55
C LEU A 477 23.83 5.22 -28.14
N ARG A 478 23.34 6.02 -29.11
CA ARG A 478 22.83 7.36 -28.85
C ARG A 478 21.55 7.29 -28.01
N ALA A 479 20.62 6.41 -28.36
CA ALA A 479 19.38 6.23 -27.61
C ALA A 479 19.66 5.74 -26.17
N ARG A 480 20.59 4.79 -26.00
CA ARG A 480 21.02 4.31 -24.68
C ARG A 480 21.63 5.44 -23.84
N GLN A 481 22.55 6.24 -24.41
CA GLN A 481 23.16 7.36 -23.70
C GLN A 481 22.13 8.43 -23.30
N GLN A 482 21.15 8.71 -24.16
CA GLN A 482 20.08 9.65 -23.85
C GLN A 482 19.17 9.14 -22.72
N LEU A 483 18.82 7.86 -22.74
CA LEU A 483 18.07 7.21 -21.67
C LEU A 483 18.83 7.28 -20.35
N GLU A 484 20.10 6.87 -20.35
CA GLU A 484 20.98 6.90 -19.17
C GLU A 484 21.06 8.30 -18.57
N ARG A 485 21.26 9.33 -19.41
CA ARG A 485 21.31 10.72 -18.94
C ARG A 485 20.01 11.16 -18.25
N LYS A 486 18.85 10.81 -18.79
CA LYS A 486 17.54 11.18 -18.22
C LYS A 486 17.29 10.44 -16.91
N VAL A 487 17.50 9.13 -16.89
CA VAL A 487 17.31 8.29 -15.70
C VAL A 487 18.24 8.73 -14.59
N LEU A 488 19.53 8.96 -14.87
CA LEU A 488 20.50 9.41 -13.87
C LEU A 488 20.19 10.81 -13.32
N LEU A 489 19.65 11.71 -14.14
CA LEU A 489 19.21 13.03 -13.65
C LEU A 489 18.14 12.86 -12.56
N HIS A 490 17.08 12.12 -12.85
CA HIS A 490 15.99 11.92 -11.90
C HIS A 490 16.40 11.06 -10.69
N ALA A 491 17.17 10.00 -10.92
CA ALA A 491 17.65 9.11 -9.88
C ALA A 491 18.57 9.82 -8.89
N ARG A 492 19.48 10.68 -9.36
CA ARG A 492 20.36 11.47 -8.49
C ARG A 492 19.57 12.48 -7.67
N SER A 493 18.58 13.15 -8.26
CA SER A 493 17.69 14.03 -7.49
C SER A 493 16.92 13.26 -6.43
N LEU A 494 16.38 12.08 -6.77
CA LEU A 494 15.63 11.23 -5.83
C LEU A 494 16.49 10.76 -4.65
N CYS A 495 17.72 10.30 -4.93
CA CYS A 495 18.69 9.96 -3.89
C CYS A 495 19.09 11.19 -3.07
N GLY A 496 19.23 12.35 -3.72
CA GLY A 496 19.53 13.63 -3.09
C GLY A 496 18.47 14.06 -2.07
N ILE A 497 17.18 13.95 -2.41
CA ILE A 497 16.06 14.20 -1.48
C ILE A 497 16.20 13.31 -0.23
N CYS A 498 16.44 12.02 -0.42
CA CYS A 498 16.54 11.05 0.67
C CYS A 498 17.77 11.27 1.56
N LEU A 499 18.91 11.63 0.97
CA LEU A 499 20.15 11.90 1.70
C LEU A 499 20.12 13.22 2.48
N THR A 500 19.39 14.21 1.95
CA THR A 500 19.27 15.53 2.56
C THR A 500 18.46 15.47 3.86
N ASP A 501 17.37 14.71 3.85
CA ASP A 501 16.53 14.46 5.02
C ASP A 501 16.32 12.95 5.21
N PRO A 502 17.26 12.25 5.89
CA PRO A 502 17.15 10.82 6.13
C PRO A 502 16.03 10.47 7.13
N THR A 503 15.45 11.47 7.82
CA THR A 503 14.34 11.25 8.75
C THR A 503 12.99 11.13 8.05
N ASN A 504 12.91 11.64 6.80
CA ASN A 504 11.74 11.52 5.94
C ASN A 504 11.69 10.13 5.27
N VAL A 505 11.26 9.16 6.06
CA VAL A 505 11.07 7.77 5.62
C VAL A 505 10.18 7.62 4.39
N SER A 506 9.26 8.56 4.16
CA SER A 506 8.35 8.51 3.01
C SER A 506 9.05 8.69 1.68
N ALA A 507 10.01 9.64 1.64
CA ALA A 507 10.83 9.84 0.46
C ALA A 507 11.68 8.59 0.19
N ILE A 508 12.20 7.96 1.25
CA ILE A 508 12.99 6.72 1.16
C ILE A 508 12.13 5.54 0.67
N PHE A 509 10.92 5.36 1.19
CA PHE A 509 9.99 4.34 0.72
C PHE A 509 9.65 4.55 -0.77
N THR A 510 9.45 5.81 -1.16
CA THR A 510 9.22 6.17 -2.57
C THR A 510 10.44 5.90 -3.44
N MET A 511 11.66 6.16 -2.95
CA MET A 511 12.90 5.77 -3.64
C MET A 511 12.96 4.26 -3.87
N CYS A 512 12.55 3.46 -2.88
CA CYS A 512 12.49 2.01 -3.00
C CYS A 512 11.51 1.54 -4.09
N HIS A 513 10.45 2.30 -4.41
CA HIS A 513 9.58 1.99 -5.55
C HIS A 513 10.34 1.97 -6.88
N ALA A 514 11.32 2.84 -7.07
CA ALA A 514 12.04 2.98 -8.34
C ALA A 514 13.45 2.38 -8.33
N ILE A 515 13.94 1.88 -7.20
CA ILE A 515 15.36 1.54 -7.01
C ILE A 515 15.87 0.47 -7.99
N PHE A 516 15.10 -0.60 -8.21
CA PHE A 516 15.46 -1.63 -9.19
C PHE A 516 15.32 -1.18 -10.65
N THR A 517 14.65 -0.04 -10.89
CA THR A 517 14.53 0.56 -12.22
C THR A 517 15.75 1.41 -12.57
N PHE A 518 16.29 2.18 -11.62
CA PHE A 518 17.41 3.09 -11.89
C PHE A 518 18.79 2.61 -11.44
N SER A 519 18.88 1.66 -10.49
CA SER A 519 20.15 1.28 -9.86
C SER A 519 21.20 0.75 -10.84
N SER A 520 20.78 0.03 -11.87
CA SER A 520 21.68 -0.49 -12.93
C SER A 520 22.32 0.62 -13.78
N PHE A 521 21.79 1.84 -13.74
CA PHE A 521 22.38 3.01 -14.39
C PHE A 521 23.45 3.69 -13.52
N ILE A 522 23.50 3.42 -12.21
CA ILE A 522 24.52 3.98 -11.32
C ILE A 522 25.81 3.17 -11.48
N ASN A 523 26.83 3.83 -12.02
CA ASN A 523 28.13 3.26 -12.38
C ASN A 523 29.30 3.86 -11.58
N ILE A 524 29.03 4.81 -10.69
CA ILE A 524 30.02 5.42 -9.81
C ILE A 524 29.95 4.75 -8.45
N ASP A 525 31.07 4.21 -7.97
CA ASP A 525 31.13 3.46 -6.71
C ASP A 525 30.75 4.30 -5.50
N GLU A 526 31.14 5.57 -5.47
CA GLU A 526 30.76 6.50 -4.40
C GLU A 526 29.25 6.77 -4.36
N GLU A 527 28.60 6.89 -5.53
CA GLU A 527 27.13 7.04 -5.63
C GLU A 527 26.43 5.77 -5.12
N ARG A 528 26.93 4.59 -5.50
CA ARG A 528 26.43 3.29 -5.04
C ARG A 528 26.61 3.11 -3.53
N ARG A 529 27.77 3.46 -2.96
CA ARG A 529 28.03 3.40 -1.50
C ARG A 529 27.09 4.34 -0.73
N LEU A 530 26.85 5.54 -1.25
CA LEU A 530 25.92 6.48 -0.64
C LEU A 530 24.46 5.99 -0.71
N LEU A 531 24.04 5.37 -1.82
CA LEU A 531 22.73 4.75 -1.92
C LEU A 531 22.56 3.61 -0.90
N VAL A 532 23.57 2.74 -0.76
CA VAL A 532 23.58 1.68 0.27
C VAL A 532 23.53 2.28 1.68
N ARG A 533 24.26 3.39 1.92
CA ARG A 533 24.24 4.09 3.21
C ARG A 533 22.85 4.57 3.60
N VAL A 534 22.07 5.13 2.66
CA VAL A 534 20.68 5.54 2.92
C VAL A 534 19.84 4.36 3.38
N LEU A 535 19.89 3.26 2.64
CA LEU A 535 19.14 2.04 2.94
C LEU A 535 19.50 1.48 4.33
N ARG A 536 20.79 1.33 4.61
CA ARG A 536 21.27 0.85 5.92
C ARG A 536 20.90 1.79 7.07
N THR A 537 20.93 3.10 6.84
CA THR A 537 20.58 4.10 7.86
C THR A 537 19.10 3.99 8.22
N VAL A 538 18.20 3.90 7.23
CA VAL A 538 16.77 3.76 7.53
C VAL A 538 16.45 2.42 8.20
N GLU A 539 17.16 1.35 7.86
CA GLU A 539 16.98 0.06 8.53
C GLU A 539 17.44 0.08 9.98
N ARG A 540 18.60 0.68 10.26
CA ARG A 540 19.13 0.81 11.62
C ARG A 540 18.24 1.73 12.48
N ASP A 541 17.85 2.89 11.95
CA ASP A 541 17.22 3.94 12.74
C ASP A 541 15.70 3.77 12.84
N GLU A 542 15.06 3.28 11.77
CA GLU A 542 13.61 3.16 11.63
C GLU A 542 13.15 1.69 11.48
N GLY A 543 14.05 0.70 11.53
CA GLY A 543 13.69 -0.72 11.50
C GLY A 543 13.13 -1.22 10.17
N TRP A 544 13.23 -0.44 9.09
CA TRP A 544 12.68 -0.80 7.78
C TRP A 544 13.59 -1.82 7.06
N PRO A 545 13.10 -2.99 6.64
CA PRO A 545 13.96 -4.08 6.15
C PRO A 545 14.47 -3.82 4.73
N THR A 546 15.66 -3.23 4.60
CA THR A 546 16.31 -2.93 3.31
C THR A 546 17.47 -3.86 2.97
N THR A 547 17.92 -4.71 3.90
CA THR A 547 19.10 -5.58 3.74
C THR A 547 18.99 -6.42 2.47
N TRP A 548 17.81 -6.98 2.19
CA TRP A 548 17.60 -7.77 0.98
C TRP A 548 17.70 -6.93 -0.30
N ILE A 549 17.29 -5.64 -0.28
CA ILE A 549 17.48 -4.70 -1.39
C ILE A 549 18.98 -4.47 -1.58
N VAL A 550 19.71 -4.16 -0.51
CA VAL A 550 21.17 -3.96 -0.56
C VAL A 550 21.87 -5.18 -1.15
N ASN A 551 21.51 -6.39 -0.71
CA ASN A 551 22.08 -7.64 -1.23
C ASN A 551 21.78 -7.82 -2.73
N ALA A 552 20.55 -7.54 -3.16
CA ALA A 552 20.18 -7.60 -4.58
C ALA A 552 20.96 -6.58 -5.43
N LEU A 553 21.18 -5.36 -4.91
CA LEU A 553 21.97 -4.33 -5.59
C LEU A 553 23.45 -4.72 -5.70
N LYS A 554 24.05 -5.27 -4.62
CA LYS A 554 25.44 -5.76 -4.65
C LYS A 554 25.64 -6.83 -5.72
N VAL A 555 24.68 -7.75 -5.84
CA VAL A 555 24.68 -8.79 -6.89
C VAL A 555 24.55 -8.18 -8.28
N ASP A 556 23.65 -7.21 -8.49
CA ASP A 556 23.48 -6.54 -9.80
C ASP A 556 24.72 -5.74 -10.22
N TRP A 557 25.40 -5.12 -9.25
CA TRP A 557 26.61 -4.34 -9.49
C TRP A 557 27.90 -5.17 -9.57
N ASP A 558 27.84 -6.48 -9.27
CA ASP A 558 29.00 -7.38 -9.19
C ASP A 558 30.06 -6.86 -8.19
N VAL A 559 29.63 -6.51 -6.97
CA VAL A 559 30.51 -5.98 -5.91
C VAL A 559 30.38 -6.75 -4.59
N ASP A 560 31.52 -7.08 -3.99
CA ASP A 560 31.64 -7.80 -2.70
C ASP A 560 32.09 -6.88 -1.55
N TRP A 561 31.52 -5.67 -1.46
CA TRP A 561 31.88 -4.76 -0.37
C TRP A 561 31.59 -5.39 1.00
N VAL A 562 32.63 -5.48 1.83
CA VAL A 562 32.49 -5.80 3.25
C VAL A 562 31.73 -4.63 3.87
N ASP A 563 30.62 -4.94 4.56
CA ASP A 563 29.82 -3.93 5.23
C ASP A 563 30.68 -3.24 6.32
N GLU A 564 30.80 -1.91 6.25
CA GLU A 564 31.39 -1.07 7.32
C GLU A 564 30.35 -0.74 8.41
#